data_AF-A0A7S4JS12-F1
#
_entry.id   AF-A0A7S4JS12-F1
#
_cell.length_a   1.000
_cell.length_b   1.000
_cell.length_c   1.000
_cell.angle_alpha   90.00
_cell.angle_beta   90.00
_cell.angle_gamma   90.00
#
_symmetry.space_group_name_H-M   'P 1'
#
loop_
_entity.id
_entity.type
_entity.pdbx_description
1 polymer ?
#
loop_
_entity_poly.entity_id
_entity_poly.type
_entity_poly.pdbx_seq_one_letter_code
_entity_poly.pdbx_strand_id
1 'polypeptide(L)'
;KGDDPQTLNQQNEVQHLSCTFSDAGGTFVLMFRGQATTNLHVHDTAEDLQDALNALSSIERLSVSYADPSIYVGAPALPADALYLCRSSSQLVNIEFESPTGDVPAITIREKDGFGMGDNIVVTEFKKGTKEYTTCSGRG
;
A
#
# COMPACT_ATOMS: atom_id res chain seq x y z
N LYS A 1 -2.49 30.24 13.64
CA LYS A 1 -3.96 30.40 13.51
C LYS A 1 -4.48 28.99 13.29
N GLY A 2 -5.27 28.48 14.23
CA GLY A 2 -5.82 27.13 14.18
C GLY A 2 -7.02 27.09 13.25
N ASP A 3 -7.10 26.00 12.50
CA ASP A 3 -7.95 25.79 11.34
C ASP A 3 -9.44 26.02 11.58
N ASP A 4 -10.07 26.53 10.53
CA ASP A 4 -11.51 26.66 10.40
C ASP A 4 -12.19 25.28 10.55
N PRO A 5 -13.25 25.15 11.36
CA PRO A 5 -13.93 23.89 11.68
C PRO A 5 -14.77 23.30 10.52
N GLN A 6 -14.41 23.57 9.26
CA GLN A 6 -15.16 23.16 8.06
C GLN A 6 -14.45 22.18 7.11
N THR A 7 -13.36 21.52 7.51
CA THR A 7 -12.74 20.49 6.64
C THR A 7 -13.29 19.07 6.90
N LEU A 8 -14.62 18.97 7.12
CA LEU A 8 -15.36 17.75 7.49
C LEU A 8 -15.24 16.57 6.49
N ASN A 9 -14.57 16.75 5.35
CA ASN A 9 -14.37 15.73 4.32
C ASN A 9 -12.89 15.51 3.95
N GLN A 10 -11.93 15.80 4.83
CA GLN A 10 -10.53 15.43 4.58
C GLN A 10 -10.37 13.92 4.46
N GLN A 11 -9.79 13.47 3.35
CA GLN A 11 -9.57 12.05 3.06
C GLN A 11 -8.08 11.74 3.11
N ASN A 12 -7.76 10.54 3.60
CA ASN A 12 -6.43 9.97 3.47
C ASN A 12 -6.15 9.62 2.00
N GLU A 13 -4.87 9.63 1.65
CA GLU A 13 -4.43 9.07 0.37
C GLU A 13 -4.66 7.55 0.39
N VAL A 14 -5.20 7.01 -0.70
CA VAL A 14 -5.22 5.57 -0.96
C VAL A 14 -4.57 5.26 -2.30
N GLN A 15 -3.62 4.35 -2.30
CA GLN A 15 -3.02 3.78 -3.50
C GLN A 15 -3.39 2.29 -3.59
N HIS A 16 -3.60 1.78 -4.80
CA HIS A 16 -3.89 0.37 -5.04
C HIS A 16 -2.66 -0.32 -5.63
N LEU A 17 -2.23 -1.39 -4.96
CA LEU A 17 -1.32 -2.35 -5.54
C LEU A 17 -2.14 -3.41 -6.26
N SER A 18 -1.79 -3.63 -7.52
CA SER A 18 -2.36 -4.67 -8.36
C SER A 18 -1.23 -5.44 -9.03
N CYS A 19 -1.40 -6.74 -9.15
CA CYS A 19 -0.47 -7.56 -9.89
C CYS A 19 -1.19 -8.68 -10.63
N THR A 20 -0.66 -8.95 -11.82
CA THR A 20 -1.00 -10.13 -12.61
C THR A 20 0.23 -11.03 -12.57
N PHE A 21 0.06 -12.18 -11.95
CA PHE A 21 1.16 -13.12 -11.74
C PHE A 21 0.70 -14.54 -12.09
N SER A 22 1.43 -15.18 -13.00
CA SER A 22 1.07 -16.48 -13.57
C SER A 22 1.80 -17.66 -12.92
N ASP A 23 2.93 -17.40 -12.28
CA ASP A 23 3.76 -18.40 -11.60
C ASP A 23 3.67 -18.30 -10.06
N ALA A 24 4.31 -19.22 -9.34
CA ALA A 24 4.25 -19.30 -7.86
C ALA A 24 5.49 -18.71 -7.15
N GLY A 25 6.24 -17.79 -7.77
CA GLY A 25 7.43 -17.24 -7.15
C GLY A 25 7.90 -15.95 -7.78
N GLY A 26 8.40 -15.02 -6.97
CA GLY A 26 8.90 -13.73 -7.45
C GLY A 26 9.04 -12.74 -6.30
N THR A 27 10.03 -11.87 -6.40
CA THR A 27 10.24 -10.81 -5.42
C THR A 27 10.23 -9.45 -6.09
N PHE A 28 9.80 -8.43 -5.35
CA PHE A 28 9.81 -7.06 -5.81
C PHE A 28 10.22 -6.13 -4.68
N VAL A 29 10.72 -4.97 -5.07
CA VAL A 29 11.11 -3.90 -4.16
C VAL A 29 10.27 -2.68 -4.49
N LEU A 30 9.56 -2.17 -3.48
CA LEU A 30 8.83 -0.92 -3.58
C LEU A 30 9.75 0.24 -3.22
N MET A 31 9.52 1.38 -3.84
CA MET A 31 10.24 2.61 -3.57
C MET A 31 9.28 3.76 -3.32
N PHE A 32 9.55 4.50 -2.26
CA PHE A 32 8.80 5.67 -1.86
C PHE A 32 9.77 6.77 -1.39
N ARG A 33 9.65 7.96 -1.99
CA ARG A 33 10.47 9.15 -1.64
C ARG A 33 11.99 8.90 -1.53
N GLY A 34 12.54 8.03 -2.37
CA GLY A 34 13.98 7.72 -2.36
C GLY A 34 14.38 6.55 -1.46
N GLN A 35 13.45 5.98 -0.69
CA GLN A 35 13.69 4.82 0.17
C GLN A 35 13.08 3.57 -0.43
N ALA A 36 13.76 2.45 -0.28
CA ALA A 36 13.32 1.15 -0.78
C ALA A 36 12.92 0.25 0.38
N THR A 37 11.86 -0.53 0.18
CA THR A 37 11.47 -1.58 1.14
C THR A 37 12.49 -2.71 1.14
N THR A 38 12.34 -3.63 2.10
CA THR A 38 12.94 -4.96 1.96
C THR A 38 12.36 -5.68 0.75
N ASN A 39 13.03 -6.75 0.31
CA ASN A 39 12.49 -7.64 -0.73
C ASN A 39 11.17 -8.22 -0.23
N LEU A 40 10.10 -7.92 -0.95
CA LEU A 40 8.76 -8.48 -0.75
C LEU A 40 8.56 -9.61 -1.73
N HIS A 41 7.89 -10.67 -1.31
CA HIS A 41 7.50 -11.78 -2.16
C HIS A 41 6.08 -11.58 -2.70
N VAL A 42 5.79 -12.12 -3.88
CA VAL A 42 4.43 -12.13 -4.47
C VAL A 42 3.40 -12.87 -3.61
N HIS A 43 3.87 -13.71 -2.67
CA HIS A 43 3.06 -14.48 -1.72
C HIS A 43 3.05 -13.89 -0.32
N ASP A 44 3.73 -12.75 -0.11
CA ASP A 44 3.59 -12.02 1.15
C ASP A 44 2.14 -11.58 1.33
N THR A 45 1.79 -11.23 2.55
CA THR A 45 0.45 -10.77 2.91
C THR A 45 0.36 -9.25 2.92
N ALA A 46 -0.87 -8.73 3.08
CA ALA A 46 -1.08 -7.30 3.31
C ALA A 46 -0.36 -6.82 4.58
N GLU A 47 -0.25 -7.67 5.62
CA GLU A 47 0.46 -7.35 6.86
C GLU A 47 1.97 -7.21 6.62
N ASP A 48 2.58 -8.16 5.89
CA ASP A 48 4.00 -8.09 5.53
C ASP A 48 4.32 -6.84 4.69
N LEU A 49 3.43 -6.49 3.74
CA LEU A 49 3.54 -5.27 2.95
C LEU A 49 3.43 -4.01 3.82
N GLN A 50 2.49 -4.01 4.75
CA GLN A 50 2.30 -2.91 5.69
C GLN A 50 3.57 -2.69 6.52
N ASP A 51 4.13 -3.76 7.07
CA ASP A 51 5.33 -3.70 7.90
C ASP A 51 6.54 -3.21 7.09
N ALA A 52 6.72 -3.72 5.87
CA ALA A 52 7.81 -3.30 4.99
C ALA A 52 7.72 -1.82 4.60
N LEU A 53 6.52 -1.28 4.37
CA LEU A 53 6.33 0.14 4.05
C LEU A 53 6.40 1.02 5.31
N ASN A 54 5.83 0.59 6.45
CA ASN A 54 5.95 1.32 7.73
C ASN A 54 7.40 1.36 8.26
N ALA A 55 8.28 0.47 7.80
CA ALA A 55 9.71 0.52 8.10
C ALA A 55 10.44 1.67 7.39
N LEU A 56 9.86 2.28 6.35
CA LEU A 56 10.47 3.41 5.65
C LEU A 56 10.34 4.68 6.50
N SER A 57 11.45 5.35 6.82
CA SER A 57 11.42 6.56 7.66
C SER A 57 10.66 7.76 7.04
N SER A 58 10.31 7.67 5.76
CA SER A 58 9.48 8.64 5.04
C SER A 58 7.98 8.41 5.23
N ILE A 59 7.60 7.29 5.85
CA ILE A 59 6.24 6.87 6.20
C ILE A 59 6.20 6.75 7.72
N GLU A 60 5.32 7.50 8.36
CA GLU A 60 5.14 7.39 9.82
C GLU A 60 4.10 6.33 10.14
N ARG A 61 3.01 6.29 9.36
CA ARG A 61 1.96 5.30 9.49
C ARG A 61 1.17 5.13 8.20
N LEU A 62 0.95 3.89 7.81
CA LEU A 62 -0.04 3.49 6.83
C LEU A 62 -0.73 2.20 7.26
N SER A 63 -1.88 1.96 6.64
CA SER A 63 -2.67 0.75 6.78
C SER A 63 -2.78 0.06 5.41
N VAL A 64 -2.66 -1.26 5.39
CA VAL A 64 -2.85 -2.06 4.19
C VAL A 64 -4.02 -3.01 4.38
N SER A 65 -4.93 -3.04 3.41
CA SER A 65 -6.10 -3.92 3.44
C SER A 65 -6.38 -4.49 2.06
N TYR A 66 -6.99 -5.67 1.99
CA TYR A 66 -7.51 -6.18 0.71
C TYR A 66 -8.72 -5.35 0.27
N ALA A 67 -8.87 -5.14 -1.03
CA ALA A 67 -10.03 -4.43 -1.58
C ALA A 67 -11.33 -5.25 -1.45
N ASP A 68 -11.22 -6.58 -1.43
CA ASP A 68 -12.33 -7.48 -1.13
C ASP A 68 -12.50 -7.63 0.39
N PRO A 69 -13.63 -7.18 0.97
CA PRO A 69 -13.86 -7.25 2.41
C PRO A 69 -14.04 -8.67 2.95
N SER A 70 -14.22 -9.68 2.09
CA SER A 70 -14.27 -11.08 2.48
C SER A 70 -12.89 -11.68 2.74
N ILE A 71 -11.82 -11.00 2.31
CA ILE A 71 -10.44 -11.44 2.46
C ILE A 71 -9.82 -10.71 3.66
N TYR A 72 -9.60 -11.45 4.74
CA TYR A 72 -8.87 -11.00 5.92
C TYR A 72 -8.25 -12.18 6.64
N VAL A 73 -7.23 -11.93 7.45
CA VAL A 73 -6.59 -12.98 8.27
C VAL A 73 -7.62 -13.61 9.20
N GLY A 74 -7.88 -14.91 9.04
CA GLY A 74 -8.86 -15.65 9.82
C GLY A 74 -10.27 -15.73 9.21
N ALA A 75 -10.49 -15.25 7.99
CA ALA A 75 -11.79 -15.39 7.34
C ALA A 75 -12.12 -16.88 7.03
N PRO A 76 -13.39 -17.30 7.19
CA PRO A 76 -13.79 -18.68 6.98
C PRO A 76 -13.78 -19.04 5.49
N ALA A 77 -13.30 -20.25 5.16
CA ALA A 77 -13.27 -20.80 3.80
C ALA A 77 -12.45 -20.00 2.77
N LEU A 78 -11.41 -19.29 3.22
CA LEU A 78 -10.43 -18.71 2.30
C LEU A 78 -9.59 -19.81 1.63
N PRO A 79 -9.35 -19.72 0.32
CA PRO A 79 -8.32 -20.54 -0.31
C PRO A 79 -6.93 -20.14 0.23
N ALA A 80 -5.98 -21.07 0.15
CA ALA A 80 -4.65 -20.91 0.75
C ALA A 80 -3.86 -19.70 0.20
N ASP A 81 -4.19 -19.26 -1.01
CA ASP A 81 -3.59 -18.14 -1.73
C ASP A 81 -4.37 -16.82 -1.57
N ALA A 82 -5.48 -16.80 -0.83
CA ALA A 82 -6.33 -15.61 -0.71
C ALA A 82 -5.62 -14.40 -0.12
N LEU A 83 -4.66 -14.65 0.77
CA LEU A 83 -3.91 -13.60 1.47
C LEU A 83 -2.68 -13.14 0.66
N TYR A 84 -2.33 -13.79 -0.43
CA TYR A 84 -1.19 -13.37 -1.22
C TYR A 84 -1.45 -12.02 -1.88
N LEU A 85 -0.46 -11.12 -1.85
CA LEU A 85 -0.54 -9.83 -2.52
C LEU A 85 -0.88 -9.99 -4.01
N CYS A 86 -0.23 -10.94 -4.67
CA CYS A 86 -0.41 -11.22 -6.09
C CYS A 86 -1.15 -12.53 -6.32
N ARG A 87 -2.46 -12.47 -6.10
CA ARG A 87 -3.37 -13.57 -6.41
C ARG A 87 -3.80 -13.54 -7.88
N SER A 88 -3.90 -14.71 -8.51
CA SER A 88 -4.27 -14.87 -9.92
C SER A 88 -5.68 -14.36 -10.28
N SER A 89 -6.50 -13.99 -9.29
CA SER A 89 -7.90 -13.57 -9.45
C SER A 89 -8.10 -12.04 -9.51
N SER A 90 -7.10 -11.28 -9.96
CA SER A 90 -7.15 -9.80 -10.03
C SER A 90 -7.40 -9.14 -8.67
N GLN A 91 -6.71 -9.61 -7.65
CA GLN A 91 -6.78 -9.04 -6.31
C GLN A 91 -6.18 -7.63 -6.29
N LEU A 92 -6.86 -6.72 -5.60
CA LEU A 92 -6.38 -5.37 -5.34
C LEU A 92 -6.10 -5.23 -3.85
N VAL A 93 -4.98 -4.60 -3.54
CA VAL A 93 -4.56 -4.30 -2.17
C VAL A 93 -4.52 -2.79 -2.00
N ASN A 94 -5.28 -2.29 -1.03
CA ASN A 94 -5.37 -0.89 -0.69
C ASN A 94 -4.24 -0.54 0.28
N ILE A 95 -3.54 0.55 -0.02
CA ILE A 95 -2.49 1.13 0.80
C ILE A 95 -2.99 2.53 1.18
N GLU A 96 -3.45 2.69 2.41
CA GLU A 96 -3.97 3.95 2.94
C GLU A 96 -2.91 4.64 3.80
N PHE A 97 -2.50 5.84 3.37
CA PHE A 97 -1.54 6.63 4.14
C PHE A 97 -2.26 7.39 5.25
N GLU A 98 -1.97 7.02 6.50
CA GLU A 98 -2.45 7.75 7.67
C GLU A 98 -1.53 8.94 8.02
N SER A 99 -0.22 8.78 7.83
CA SER A 99 0.83 9.81 7.91
C SER A 99 2.06 9.38 7.09
N PRO A 100 2.54 10.18 6.11
CA PRO A 100 2.15 11.55 5.83
C PRO A 100 0.74 11.68 5.21
N THR A 101 0.01 12.71 5.62
CA THR A 101 -1.28 13.11 5.04
C THR A 101 -1.11 14.02 3.82
N GLY A 102 -2.19 14.20 3.07
CA GLY A 102 -2.24 15.05 1.87
C GLY A 102 -1.93 14.26 0.61
N ASP A 103 -1.48 14.97 -0.41
CA ASP A 103 -1.08 14.40 -1.69
C ASP A 103 0.31 13.77 -1.56
N VAL A 104 0.37 12.44 -1.42
CA VAL A 104 1.64 11.73 -1.28
C VAL A 104 2.08 11.21 -2.65
N PRO A 105 3.40 11.15 -2.93
CA PRO A 105 3.87 10.59 -4.19
C PRO A 105 3.42 9.13 -4.37
N ALA A 106 3.13 8.74 -5.61
CA ALA A 106 2.88 7.34 -5.95
C ALA A 106 4.09 6.46 -5.58
N ILE A 107 3.84 5.31 -4.94
CA ILE A 107 4.84 4.27 -4.77
C ILE A 107 5.21 3.73 -6.15
N THR A 108 6.50 3.50 -6.37
CA THR A 108 7.00 2.90 -7.62
C THR A 108 7.63 1.55 -7.37
N ILE A 109 7.62 0.70 -8.40
CA ILE A 109 8.35 -0.56 -8.39
C ILE A 109 9.79 -0.25 -8.79
N ARG A 110 10.73 -0.50 -7.88
CA ARG A 110 12.16 -0.29 -8.15
C ARG A 110 12.77 -1.48 -8.88
N GLU A 111 12.57 -2.67 -8.33
CA GLU A 111 13.15 -3.91 -8.82
C GLU A 111 12.08 -5.01 -8.80
N LYS A 112 12.15 -5.91 -9.78
CA LYS A 112 11.29 -7.09 -9.90
C LYS A 112 12.15 -8.27 -10.37
N ASP A 113 12.13 -9.35 -9.60
CA ASP A 113 12.91 -10.56 -9.84
C ASP A 113 11.98 -11.77 -9.88
N GLY A 114 12.21 -12.67 -10.83
CA GLY A 114 11.36 -13.86 -11.01
C GLY A 114 10.02 -13.60 -11.71
N PHE A 115 9.79 -12.40 -12.25
CA PHE A 115 8.60 -12.08 -13.05
C PHE A 115 8.74 -12.60 -14.49
N GLY A 116 7.81 -13.45 -14.92
CA GLY A 116 7.75 -14.05 -16.24
C GLY A 116 7.24 -13.09 -17.34
N MET A 117 7.10 -13.63 -18.56
CA MET A 117 6.54 -12.87 -19.68
C MET A 117 5.03 -12.64 -19.49
N GLY A 118 4.64 -11.39 -19.31
CA GLY A 118 3.24 -11.00 -19.10
C GLY A 118 2.90 -10.73 -17.63
N ASP A 119 3.80 -11.07 -16.70
CA ASP A 119 3.63 -10.70 -15.30
C ASP A 119 3.85 -9.19 -15.12
N ASN A 120 2.98 -8.59 -14.33
CA ASN A 120 3.01 -7.17 -14.05
C ASN A 120 2.66 -6.92 -12.59
N ILE A 121 3.33 -5.93 -12.01
CA ILE A 121 2.95 -5.37 -10.73
C ILE A 121 2.98 -3.86 -10.91
N VAL A 122 1.92 -3.21 -10.46
CA VAL A 122 1.75 -1.78 -10.57
C VAL A 122 1.06 -1.24 -9.33
N VAL A 123 1.54 -0.10 -8.86
CA VAL A 123 0.85 0.69 -7.84
C VAL A 123 0.28 1.92 -8.51
N THR A 124 -1.01 2.19 -8.29
CA THR A 124 -1.72 3.32 -8.87
C THR A 124 -2.42 4.12 -7.78
N GLU A 125 -2.40 5.44 -7.88
CA GLU A 125 -3.20 6.31 -7.02
C GLU A 125 -4.70 6.03 -7.26
N PHE A 126 -5.40 5.58 -6.22
CA PHE A 126 -6.84 5.34 -6.27
C PHE A 126 -7.60 6.57 -5.76
N LYS A 127 -7.07 7.22 -4.72
CA LYS A 127 -7.68 8.36 -4.08
C LYS A 127 -6.61 9.32 -3.59
N LYS A 128 -6.65 10.52 -4.15
CA LYS A 128 -5.82 11.65 -3.73
C LYS A 128 -6.16 12.09 -2.32
N GLY A 129 -5.16 12.13 -1.44
CA GLY A 129 -5.29 12.62 -0.07
C GLY A 129 -5.49 14.14 -0.03
N THR A 130 -6.47 14.57 0.75
CA THR A 130 -6.80 16.00 0.96
C THR A 130 -6.64 16.44 2.40
N LYS A 131 -6.33 15.50 3.29
CA LYS A 131 -6.06 15.77 4.70
C LYS A 131 -4.81 16.62 4.84
N GLU A 132 -4.89 17.70 5.60
CA GLU A 132 -3.77 18.64 5.71
C GLU A 132 -2.58 17.96 6.40
N TYR A 133 -1.39 18.13 5.82
CA TYR A 133 -0.12 17.73 6.44
C TYR A 133 0.29 18.79 7.46
N THR A 134 -0.42 18.83 8.58
CA THR A 134 -0.06 19.69 9.70
C THR A 134 0.93 18.97 10.61
N THR A 135 2.23 19.24 10.42
CA THR A 135 3.17 19.11 11.54
C THR A 135 2.67 20.06 12.63
N CYS A 136 2.22 19.52 13.77
CA CYS A 136 1.86 20.30 14.94
C CYS A 136 3.10 21.00 15.54
N SER A 137 3.65 22.01 14.86
CA SER A 137 4.72 22.88 15.36
C SER A 137 4.18 24.28 15.64
N GLY A 138 3.06 24.35 16.35
CA GLY A 138 2.45 25.62 16.71
C GLY A 138 1.67 25.53 18.01
N ARG A 139 2.39 25.38 19.13
CA ARG A 139 2.00 25.74 20.52
C ARG A 139 3.19 25.36 21.43
N GLY A 140 4.00 26.24 21.98
CA GLY A 140 4.10 27.70 21.96
C GLY A 140 5.41 28.12 22.63
#